data_AF-A0A3C2E819-F1
#
_entry.id   AF-A0A3C2E819-F1
#
_cell.length_a   1.000
_cell.length_b   1.000
_cell.length_c   1.000
_cell.angle_alpha   90.00
_cell.angle_beta   90.00
_cell.angle_gamma   90.00
#
_symmetry.space_group_name_H-M   'P 1'
#
loop_
_entity.id
_entity.type
_entity.pdbx_description
1 polymer ?
#
loop_
_entity_poly.entity_id
_entity_poly.type
_entity_poly.pdbx_seq_one_letter_code
_entity_poly.pdbx_strand_id
1 'polypeptide(L)'
;MKALLLPALAGLALTGSPAVAQEMIAELSCHAVSPDGSERTLLIGRPLLDRTAADGQFHLNRPGNMEIGSILCVRTTPVPAPHDYEILLDGFPLYISSGEGDDHTLTLLEIADHQFRIRIIEGSLSAAERALAAERLEQYTAMVNSGA
;
A
#
# COMPACT_ATOMS: atom_id res chain seq x y z
N MET A 1 35.75 40.37 44.63
CA MET A 1 35.18 39.15 44.02
C MET A 1 33.67 39.36 43.93
N LYS A 2 33.13 39.52 42.72
CA LYS A 2 31.70 39.72 42.47
C LYS A 2 31.38 38.99 41.16
N ALA A 3 30.77 37.80 41.28
CA ALA A 3 30.37 36.99 40.14
C ALA A 3 28.92 37.33 39.77
N LEU A 4 28.71 37.71 38.51
CA LEU A 4 27.41 37.99 37.92
C LEU A 4 26.80 36.69 37.38
N LEU A 5 25.61 36.34 37.85
CA LEU A 5 24.76 35.28 37.30
C LEU A 5 24.03 35.80 36.05
N LEU A 6 24.05 35.04 34.96
CA LEU A 6 23.12 35.19 33.84
C LEU A 6 22.08 34.04 33.86
N PRO A 7 20.78 34.32 33.65
CA PRO A 7 19.77 33.29 33.45
C PRO A 7 19.66 32.94 31.97
N ALA A 8 19.72 31.65 31.64
CA ALA A 8 19.40 31.14 30.30
C ALA A 8 17.89 30.84 30.22
N LEU A 9 17.18 31.58 29.37
CA LEU A 9 15.78 31.30 29.01
C LEU A 9 15.71 30.13 28.02
N ALA A 10 15.10 29.02 28.44
CA ALA A 10 14.73 27.91 27.56
C ALA A 10 13.38 28.21 26.88
N GLY A 11 13.39 28.49 25.58
CA GLY A 11 12.18 28.62 24.76
C GLY A 11 11.73 27.26 24.24
N LEU A 12 10.58 26.76 24.71
CA LEU A 12 9.90 25.62 24.08
C LEU A 12 9.19 26.10 22.80
N ALA A 13 9.77 25.77 21.64
CA ALA A 13 9.07 25.87 20.37
C ALA A 13 8.17 24.63 20.20
N LEU A 14 6.86 24.80 20.36
CA LEU A 14 5.84 23.83 19.99
C LEU A 14 5.75 23.77 18.47
N THR A 15 6.51 22.88 17.83
CA THR A 15 6.31 22.53 16.42
C THR A 15 5.05 21.66 16.31
N GLY A 16 3.90 22.29 16.06
CA GLY A 16 2.69 21.55 15.70
C GLY A 16 2.91 20.88 14.35
N SER A 17 3.03 19.54 14.35
CA SER A 17 3.04 18.78 13.10
C SER A 17 1.72 19.01 12.36
N PRO A 18 1.74 19.33 11.07
CA PRO A 18 0.52 19.34 10.29
C PRO A 18 -0.07 17.92 10.36
N ALA A 19 -1.29 17.81 10.87
CA ALA A 19 -2.08 16.60 10.74
C ALA A 19 -2.37 16.44 9.24
N VAL A 20 -1.53 15.66 8.56
CA VAL A 20 -1.80 15.20 7.21
C VAL A 20 -3.10 14.41 7.31
N ALA A 21 -4.17 14.93 6.72
CA ALA A 21 -5.41 14.18 6.58
C ALA A 21 -5.06 12.90 5.83
N GLN A 22 -5.10 11.76 6.53
CA GLN A 22 -4.87 10.46 5.91
C GLN A 22 -5.99 10.28 4.89
N GLU A 23 -5.64 10.35 3.62
CA GLU A 23 -6.59 10.09 2.55
C GLU A 23 -7.06 8.64 2.71
N MET A 24 -8.38 8.48 2.87
CA MET A 24 -8.94 7.15 3.04
C MET A 24 -8.77 6.39 1.72
N ILE A 25 -8.04 5.27 1.78
CA ILE A 25 -7.90 4.37 0.65
C ILE A 25 -9.25 3.71 0.42
N ALA A 26 -9.88 3.98 -0.72
CA ALA A 26 -11.11 3.35 -1.13
C ALA A 26 -10.86 2.44 -2.33
N GLU A 27 -11.47 1.27 -2.31
CA GLU A 27 -11.47 0.31 -3.41
C GLU A 27 -12.72 0.52 -4.26
N LEU A 28 -12.51 0.73 -5.57
CA LEU A 28 -13.58 0.90 -6.54
C LEU A 28 -13.92 -0.44 -7.20
N SER A 29 -12.91 -1.22 -7.57
CA SER A 29 -13.07 -2.59 -8.07
C SER A 29 -11.76 -3.37 -7.94
N CYS A 30 -11.85 -4.70 -7.93
CA CYS A 30 -10.69 -5.58 -8.07
C CYS A 30 -10.99 -6.74 -9.01
N HIS A 31 -9.99 -7.14 -9.79
CA HIS A 31 -10.08 -8.21 -10.77
C HIS A 31 -8.93 -9.21 -10.58
N ALA A 32 -9.24 -10.49 -10.69
CA ALA A 32 -8.23 -11.51 -10.98
C ALA A 32 -7.83 -11.41 -12.45
N VAL A 33 -6.53 -11.47 -12.74
CA VAL A 33 -5.97 -11.34 -14.08
C VAL A 33 -5.17 -12.59 -14.40
N SER A 34 -5.33 -13.13 -15.62
CA SER A 34 -4.60 -14.31 -16.07
C SER A 34 -3.10 -14.01 -16.22
N PRO A 35 -2.21 -15.02 -16.17
CA PRO A 35 -0.77 -14.81 -16.32
C PRO A 35 -0.36 -14.08 -17.60
N ASP A 36 -1.10 -14.25 -18.70
CA ASP A 36 -0.87 -13.58 -19.98
C ASP A 36 -1.60 -12.22 -20.10
N GLY A 37 -2.39 -11.84 -19.09
CA GLY A 37 -3.16 -10.61 -19.04
C GLY A 37 -4.38 -10.57 -19.98
N SER A 38 -4.69 -11.67 -20.68
CA SER A 38 -5.76 -11.71 -21.68
C SER A 38 -7.17 -11.80 -21.07
N GLU A 39 -7.29 -12.36 -19.87
CA GLU A 39 -8.55 -12.54 -19.16
C GLU A 39 -8.55 -11.74 -17.85
N ARG A 40 -9.69 -11.12 -17.55
CA ARG A 40 -9.94 -10.42 -16.28
C ARG A 40 -11.30 -10.81 -15.74
N THR A 41 -11.32 -11.32 -14.52
CA THR A 41 -12.57 -11.67 -13.82
C THR A 41 -12.74 -10.79 -12.60
N LEU A 42 -13.89 -10.12 -12.50
CA LEU A 42 -14.24 -9.32 -11.33
C LEU A 42 -14.25 -10.20 -10.06
N LEU A 43 -13.58 -9.75 -9.01
CA LEU A 43 -13.66 -10.38 -7.70
C LEU A 43 -14.95 -9.93 -7.02
N ILE A 44 -15.99 -10.78 -7.10
CA ILE A 44 -17.29 -10.50 -6.51
C ILE A 44 -17.25 -10.74 -5.00
N GLY A 45 -17.93 -9.87 -4.24
CA GLY A 45 -18.16 -10.04 -2.81
C GLY A 45 -17.69 -8.85 -2.00
N ARG A 46 -17.10 -9.12 -0.84
CA ARG A 46 -16.53 -8.10 0.03
C ARG A 46 -15.27 -7.49 -0.61
N PRO A 47 -15.05 -6.17 -0.52
CA PRO A 47 -13.83 -5.52 -1.00
C PRO A 47 -12.55 -6.22 -0.52
N LEU A 48 -11.51 -6.21 -1.34
CA LEU A 48 -10.25 -6.85 -1.03
C LEU A 48 -9.58 -6.20 0.19
N LEU A 49 -9.67 -4.88 0.32
CA LEU A 49 -9.22 -4.14 1.51
C LEU A 49 -9.80 -4.69 2.82
N ASP A 50 -11.10 -4.97 2.85
CA ASP A 50 -11.76 -5.49 4.06
C ASP A 50 -11.42 -6.97 4.29
N ARG A 51 -11.11 -7.71 3.22
CA ARG A 51 -10.76 -9.13 3.29
C ARG A 51 -9.34 -9.33 3.81
N THR A 52 -8.39 -8.49 3.41
CA THR A 52 -7.01 -8.56 3.89
C THR A 52 -6.84 -7.98 5.29
N ALA A 53 -7.70 -7.04 5.69
CA ALA A 53 -7.72 -6.51 7.05
C ALA A 53 -8.51 -7.39 8.05
N ALA A 54 -9.17 -8.46 7.59
CA ALA A 54 -9.91 -9.35 8.46
C ALA A 54 -8.98 -10.24 9.29
N ASP A 55 -9.43 -10.66 10.47
CA ASP A 55 -8.67 -11.59 11.30
C ASP A 55 -8.43 -12.93 10.58
N GLY A 56 -7.20 -13.45 10.72
CA GLY A 56 -6.78 -14.72 10.12
C GLY A 56 -5.91 -14.51 8.88
N GLN A 57 -5.51 -15.61 8.24
CA GLN A 57 -4.74 -15.55 7.00
C GLN A 57 -5.68 -15.28 5.82
N PHE A 58 -5.41 -14.22 5.06
CA PHE A 58 -6.08 -14.01 3.78
C PHE A 58 -5.83 -15.17 2.82
N HIS A 59 -6.91 -15.59 2.15
CA HIS A 59 -6.85 -16.49 1.00
C HIS A 59 -7.80 -16.01 -0.09
N LEU A 60 -7.32 -16.04 -1.33
CA LEU A 60 -8.10 -15.74 -2.50
C LEU A 60 -8.78 -16.99 -3.04
N ASN A 61 -10.10 -17.03 -2.94
CA ASN A 61 -10.88 -18.03 -3.66
C ASN A 61 -10.77 -17.80 -5.17
N ARG A 62 -10.27 -18.82 -5.87
CA ARG A 62 -10.13 -18.78 -7.33
C ARG A 62 -11.49 -18.66 -8.02
N PRO A 63 -11.70 -17.67 -8.89
CA PRO A 63 -12.94 -17.56 -9.64
C PRO A 63 -12.95 -18.59 -10.78
N GLY A 64 -13.83 -19.59 -10.66
CA GLY A 64 -13.97 -20.64 -11.68
C GLY A 64 -12.71 -21.49 -11.86
N ASN A 65 -12.36 -21.77 -13.11
CA ASN A 65 -11.16 -22.54 -13.51
C ASN A 65 -9.99 -21.65 -13.97
N MET A 66 -10.09 -20.34 -13.78
CA MET A 66 -9.08 -19.37 -14.22
C MET A 66 -7.78 -19.52 -13.41
N GLU A 67 -6.64 -19.64 -14.10
CA GLU A 67 -5.33 -19.45 -13.45
C GLU A 67 -5.13 -17.96 -13.18
N ILE A 68 -4.80 -17.61 -11.94
CA ILE A 68 -4.60 -16.21 -11.53
C ILE A 68 -3.10 -15.93 -11.56
N GLY A 69 -2.69 -15.00 -12.40
CA GLY A 69 -1.32 -14.50 -12.44
C GLY A 69 -1.12 -13.25 -11.58
N SER A 70 -2.16 -12.42 -11.41
CA SER A 70 -2.09 -11.21 -10.58
C SER A 70 -3.48 -10.73 -10.16
N ILE A 71 -3.52 -9.77 -9.25
CA ILE A 71 -4.70 -8.99 -8.91
C ILE A 71 -4.53 -7.57 -9.41
N LEU A 72 -5.55 -7.00 -10.03
CA LEU A 72 -5.62 -5.58 -10.39
C LEU A 72 -6.75 -4.92 -9.62
N CYS A 73 -6.44 -3.94 -8.79
CA CYS A 73 -7.41 -3.14 -8.07
C CYS A 73 -7.41 -1.69 -8.55
N VAL A 74 -8.60 -1.12 -8.73
CA VAL A 74 -8.79 0.32 -8.96
C VAL A 74 -9.10 0.97 -7.62
N ARG A 75 -8.30 1.97 -7.24
CA ARG A 75 -8.37 2.63 -5.93
C ARG A 75 -8.25 4.14 -6.05
N THR A 76 -8.53 4.84 -4.94
CA THR A 76 -8.37 6.31 -4.85
C THR A 76 -6.92 6.76 -4.75
N THR A 77 -5.99 5.85 -4.44
CA THR A 77 -4.56 6.13 -4.41
C THR A 77 -3.77 4.96 -5.01
N PRO A 78 -2.65 5.21 -5.71
CA PRO A 78 -1.73 4.17 -6.18
C PRO A 78 -0.86 3.56 -5.06
N VAL A 79 -1.00 4.02 -3.81
CA VAL A 79 -0.24 3.51 -2.67
C VAL A 79 -0.90 2.27 -2.06
N PRO A 80 -0.14 1.20 -1.76
CA PRO A 80 -0.64 0.04 -1.04
C PRO A 80 -1.26 0.34 0.34
N ALA A 81 -2.30 -0.40 0.68
CA ALA A 81 -2.99 -0.35 1.96
C ALA A 81 -2.26 -1.18 3.04
N PRO A 82 -2.49 -0.93 4.35
CA PRO A 82 -1.74 -1.60 5.42
C PRO A 82 -1.69 -3.13 5.36
N HIS A 83 -2.70 -3.79 4.79
CA HIS A 83 -2.80 -5.25 4.75
C HIS A 83 -2.63 -5.87 3.36
N ASP A 84 -2.24 -5.10 2.34
CA ASP A 84 -2.07 -5.64 0.98
C ASP A 84 -0.97 -6.69 0.86
N TYR A 85 -0.02 -6.72 1.81
CA TYR A 85 1.04 -7.73 1.84
C TYR A 85 0.49 -9.16 1.88
N GLU A 86 -0.70 -9.37 2.45
CA GLU A 86 -1.29 -10.70 2.53
C GLU A 86 -1.66 -11.27 1.16
N ILE A 87 -1.97 -10.40 0.18
CA ILE A 87 -2.22 -10.83 -1.20
C ILE A 87 -0.94 -11.42 -1.81
N LEU A 88 0.21 -10.82 -1.50
CA LEU A 88 1.50 -11.29 -1.98
C LEU A 88 1.91 -12.60 -1.29
N LEU A 89 1.58 -12.74 0.00
CA LEU A 89 1.81 -13.98 0.75
C LEU A 89 0.95 -15.14 0.23
N ASP A 90 -0.24 -14.85 -0.30
CA ASP A 90 -1.09 -15.83 -1.01
C ASP A 90 -0.59 -16.11 -2.45
N GLY A 91 0.52 -15.48 -2.86
CA GLY A 91 1.23 -15.76 -4.10
C GLY A 91 0.84 -14.88 -5.29
N PHE A 92 0.09 -13.80 -5.08
CA PHE A 92 -0.39 -12.94 -6.16
C PHE A 92 0.25 -11.55 -6.13
N PRO A 93 0.97 -11.11 -7.18
CA PRO A 93 1.34 -9.71 -7.31
C PRO A 93 0.09 -8.82 -7.43
N LEU A 94 0.17 -7.61 -6.87
CA LEU A 94 -0.93 -6.66 -6.82
C LEU A 94 -0.62 -5.43 -7.68
N TYR A 95 -1.41 -5.21 -8.71
CA TYR A 95 -1.48 -3.96 -9.45
C TYR A 95 -2.51 -3.03 -8.83
N ILE A 96 -2.15 -1.75 -8.66
CA ILE A 96 -3.04 -0.71 -8.17
C ILE A 96 -3.11 0.39 -9.23
N SER A 97 -4.30 0.56 -9.81
CA SER A 97 -4.63 1.66 -10.72
C SER A 97 -5.37 2.75 -9.95
N SER A 98 -5.00 4.01 -10.18
CA SER A 98 -5.61 5.18 -9.56
C SER A 98 -5.62 6.35 -10.52
N GLY A 99 -6.59 7.25 -10.35
CA GLY A 99 -6.78 8.40 -11.24
C GLY A 99 -7.37 8.02 -12.59
N GLU A 100 -7.55 9.03 -13.44
CA GLU A 100 -8.10 8.90 -14.79
C GLU A 100 -7.36 9.84 -15.74
N GLY A 101 -7.36 9.53 -17.04
CA GLY A 101 -6.75 10.39 -18.06
C GLY A 101 -5.25 10.60 -17.83
N ASP A 102 -4.80 11.86 -17.89
CA ASP A 102 -3.39 12.22 -17.76
C ASP A 102 -2.85 12.06 -16.31
N ASP A 103 -3.74 11.99 -15.31
CA ASP A 103 -3.38 11.77 -13.91
C ASP A 103 -3.39 10.28 -13.52
N HIS A 104 -3.61 9.38 -14.48
CA HIS A 104 -3.60 7.95 -14.25
C HIS A 104 -2.23 7.46 -13.77
N THR A 105 -2.22 6.67 -12.70
CA THR A 105 -1.03 6.01 -12.16
C THR A 105 -1.31 4.53 -11.96
N LEU A 106 -0.39 3.69 -12.43
CA LEU A 106 -0.42 2.25 -12.24
C LEU A 106 0.84 1.81 -11.50
N THR A 107 0.67 1.24 -10.32
CA THR A 107 1.76 0.64 -9.54
C THR A 107 1.62 -0.87 -9.47
N LEU A 108 2.75 -1.55 -9.25
CA LEU A 108 2.86 -2.98 -8.99
C LEU A 108 3.54 -3.17 -7.63
N LEU A 109 2.84 -3.83 -6.72
CA LEU A 109 3.37 -4.36 -5.47
C LEU A 109 3.70 -5.85 -5.68
N GLU A 110 4.95 -6.24 -5.43
CA GLU A 110 5.43 -7.60 -5.60
C GLU A 110 6.45 -8.00 -4.53
N ILE A 111 6.70 -9.31 -4.38
CA ILE A 111 7.87 -9.83 -3.67
C ILE A 111 8.90 -10.21 -4.73
N ALA A 112 10.04 -9.55 -4.74
CA ALA A 112 11.18 -9.94 -5.57
C ALA A 112 12.45 -9.95 -4.73
N ASP A 113 13.32 -10.94 -4.95
CA ASP A 113 14.54 -11.15 -4.17
C ASP A 113 14.28 -11.21 -2.65
N HIS A 114 13.17 -11.86 -2.26
CA HIS A 114 12.69 -11.96 -0.88
C HIS A 114 12.36 -10.63 -0.19
N GLN A 115 12.13 -9.57 -0.96
CA GLN A 115 11.79 -8.24 -0.44
C GLN A 115 10.50 -7.72 -1.06
N PHE A 116 9.71 -7.03 -0.26
CA PHE A 116 8.57 -6.25 -0.74
C PHE A 116 9.07 -5.08 -1.59
N ARG A 117 8.52 -4.92 -2.79
CA ARG A 117 8.90 -3.85 -3.72
C ARG A 117 7.66 -3.25 -4.34
N ILE A 118 7.69 -1.93 -4.52
CA ILE A 118 6.73 -1.21 -5.35
C ILE A 118 7.42 -0.71 -6.62
N ARG A 119 6.79 -0.92 -7.76
CA ARG A 119 7.22 -0.39 -9.07
C ARG A 119 6.12 0.49 -9.63
N ILE A 120 6.53 1.60 -10.22
CA ILE A 120 5.63 2.47 -10.99
C ILE A 120 5.69 1.96 -12.43
N ILE A 121 4.57 1.49 -12.95
CA ILE A 121 4.44 0.99 -14.32
C ILE A 121 4.04 2.14 -15.25
N GLU A 122 3.13 3.00 -14.79
CA GLU A 122 2.63 4.17 -15.51
C GLU A 122 2.38 5.32 -14.53
N GLY A 123 2.52 6.56 -15.01
CA GLY A 123 2.31 7.77 -14.21
C GLY A 123 3.48 8.07 -13.25
N SER A 124 3.18 8.72 -12.13
CA SER A 124 4.16 9.03 -11.11
C SER A 124 3.51 9.21 -9.74
N LEU A 125 4.21 8.82 -8.68
CA LEU A 125 3.79 9.11 -7.32
C LEU A 125 4.20 10.54 -6.93
N SER A 126 3.37 11.25 -6.18
CA SER A 126 3.77 12.47 -5.48
C SER A 126 4.82 12.19 -4.40
N ALA A 127 5.42 13.25 -3.85
CA ALA A 127 6.39 13.09 -2.76
C ALA A 127 5.78 12.46 -1.49
N ALA A 128 4.53 12.82 -1.18
CA ALA A 128 3.80 12.26 -0.04
C ALA A 128 3.49 10.78 -0.25
N GLU A 129 3.01 10.41 -1.44
CA GLU A 129 2.71 9.01 -1.79
C GLU A 129 3.97 8.14 -1.79
N ARG A 130 5.11 8.65 -2.28
CA ARG A 130 6.38 7.91 -2.20
C ARG A 130 6.80 7.65 -0.76
N ALA A 131 6.66 8.65 0.12
CA ALA A 131 6.99 8.50 1.54
C ALA A 131 6.07 7.48 2.21
N LEU A 132 4.76 7.55 1.95
CA LEU A 132 3.80 6.59 2.48
C LEU A 132 4.03 5.18 1.94
N ALA A 133 4.34 5.04 0.65
CA ALA A 133 4.67 3.74 0.05
C ALA A 133 5.92 3.13 0.68
N ALA A 134 6.97 3.92 0.94
CA ALA A 134 8.16 3.45 1.66
C ALA A 134 7.82 2.97 3.07
N GLU A 135 7.03 3.74 3.83
CA GLU A 135 6.55 3.36 5.16
C GLU A 135 5.77 2.02 5.13
N ARG A 136 4.92 1.81 4.11
CA ARG A 136 4.17 0.55 3.94
C ARG A 136 5.09 -0.65 3.71
N LEU A 137 6.11 -0.52 2.87
CA LEU A 137 7.05 -1.61 2.62
C LEU A 137 7.86 -1.98 3.87
N GLU A 138 8.25 -0.99 4.68
CA GLU A 138 8.88 -1.22 5.98
C GLU A 138 7.93 -1.94 6.95
N GLN A 139 6.67 -1.51 7.01
CA GLN A 139 5.64 -2.17 7.83
C GLN A 139 5.40 -3.63 7.41
N TYR A 140 5.32 -3.91 6.11
CA TYR A 140 5.15 -5.29 5.62
C TYR A 140 6.31 -6.18 6.03
N THR A 141 7.53 -5.67 5.88
CA THR A 141 8.74 -6.37 6.31
C THR A 141 8.71 -6.66 7.81
N ALA A 142 8.29 -5.69 8.63
CA ALA A 142 8.16 -5.86 10.06
C ALA A 142 7.08 -6.89 10.43
N MET A 143 5.89 -6.83 9.82
CA MET A 143 4.78 -7.73 10.10
C MET A 143 5.14 -9.19 9.79
N VAL A 144 5.72 -9.44 8.61
CA VAL A 144 6.16 -10.79 8.22
C VAL A 144 7.25 -11.34 9.14
N ASN A 145 8.21 -10.50 9.53
CA ASN A 145 9.29 -10.94 10.44
C ASN A 145 8.82 -11.12 11.89
N SER A 146 7.73 -10.48 12.30
CA SER A 146 7.17 -10.59 13.66
C SER A 146 6.22 -11.77 13.85
N GLY A 147 5.69 -12.32 12.75
CA GLY A 147 4.76 -13.46 12.74
C GLY A 147 5.40 -14.81 12.39
N ALA A 148 6.72 -14.85 12.19
CA ALA A 148 7.50 -16.06 11.93
C ALA A 148 8.04 -16.72 13.22
#